data_AF-A0A7X0HJN4-F1
#
_entry.id   AF-A0A7X0HJN4-F1
#
_cell.length_a   1.000
_cell.length_b   1.000
_cell.length_c   1.000
_cell.angle_alpha   90.00
_cell.angle_beta   90.00
_cell.angle_gamma   90.00
#
_symmetry.space_group_name_H-M   'P 1'
#
loop_
_entity.id
_entity.type
_entity.pdbx_description
1 polymer ?
#
loop_
_entity_poly.entity_id
_entity_poly.type
_entity_poly.pdbx_seq_one_letter_code
_entity_poly.pdbx_strand_id
1 'polypeptide(L)'
;MSVPNPRSGNQPARRGRWERFKVTRPFSPQDLAGLWGSILGVVALALVLGWALDMKGGVVIVAAIPFISSWFDSRRILFQFDAAGVRVADVLLPWNDVTQFVVATPESGEHVLIGVRLRQGATVPAGTGVRPAHPAMPAPLHVAVQRDKFDLDKMLTKARKYAPSHVQVVVAEPTGERVAS
;
A
#
# COMPACT_ATOMS: atom_id res chain seq x y z
N MET A 1 -53.44 21.07 10.95
CA MET A 1 -53.42 20.13 9.80
C MET A 1 -51.97 19.86 9.44
N SER A 2 -51.57 18.60 9.56
CA SER A 2 -50.19 18.13 9.53
C SER A 2 -49.70 17.95 8.10
N VAL A 3 -48.57 18.55 7.75
CA VAL A 3 -47.88 18.24 6.49
C VAL A 3 -46.92 17.07 6.75
N PRO A 4 -46.99 15.97 5.98
CA PRO A 4 -46.19 14.77 6.24
C PRO A 4 -44.72 14.98 5.87
N ASN A 5 -43.85 14.45 6.72
CA ASN A 5 -42.41 14.32 6.50
C ASN A 5 -42.15 13.27 5.39
N PRO A 6 -41.61 13.63 4.21
CA PRO A 6 -41.31 12.65 3.19
C PRO A 6 -39.95 12.00 3.46
N ARG A 7 -40.04 10.79 4.02
CA ARG A 7 -39.19 9.63 3.72
C ARG A 7 -37.69 9.83 3.89
N SER A 8 -37.24 9.37 5.06
CA SER A 8 -36.17 8.37 5.20
C SER A 8 -35.93 7.55 3.92
N GLY A 9 -35.10 8.11 3.03
CA GLY A 9 -34.49 7.35 1.94
C GLY A 9 -33.35 6.55 2.54
N ASN A 10 -33.56 5.25 2.66
CA ASN A 10 -32.51 4.24 2.74
C ASN A 10 -31.58 4.40 1.54
N GLN A 11 -30.67 5.39 1.58
CA GLN A 11 -29.47 5.31 0.78
C GLN A 11 -28.73 4.09 1.31
N PRO A 12 -28.46 3.06 0.47
CA PRO A 12 -27.52 2.05 0.87
C PRO A 12 -26.26 2.81 1.27
N ALA A 13 -25.86 2.70 2.54
CA ALA A 13 -24.58 3.18 3.01
C ALA A 13 -23.58 2.69 1.97
N ARG A 14 -23.11 3.62 1.14
CA ARG A 14 -22.26 3.34 -0.02
C ARG A 14 -21.02 2.74 0.62
N ARG A 15 -20.99 1.40 0.74
CA ARG A 15 -19.99 0.63 1.48
C ARG A 15 -18.69 1.25 1.08
N GLY A 16 -18.13 2.04 2.00
CA GLY A 16 -17.00 2.89 1.71
C GLY A 16 -15.92 1.93 1.31
N ARG A 17 -15.73 1.76 0.01
CA ARG A 17 -14.57 1.11 -0.56
C ARG A 17 -13.44 1.78 0.19
N TRP A 18 -12.78 1.03 1.06
CA TRP A 18 -11.72 1.54 1.90
C TRP A 18 -10.69 2.10 0.92
N GLU A 19 -10.79 3.40 0.62
CA GLU A 19 -10.01 4.01 -0.45
C GLU A 19 -8.67 4.39 0.16
N ARG A 20 -7.88 3.33 0.30
CA ARG A 20 -6.48 3.32 0.67
C ARG A 20 -5.74 4.18 -0.33
N PHE A 21 -4.91 5.10 0.13
CA PHE A 21 -3.85 5.59 -0.74
C PHE A 21 -2.91 4.41 -0.95
N LYS A 22 -2.70 3.99 -2.20
CA LYS A 22 -1.85 2.85 -2.56
C LYS A 22 -1.04 3.24 -3.78
N VAL A 23 0.24 3.00 -3.68
CA VAL A 23 1.22 3.17 -4.74
C VAL A 23 1.88 1.83 -4.97
N THR A 24 1.94 1.42 -6.24
CA THR A 24 2.48 0.12 -6.62
C THR A 24 3.70 0.22 -7.51
N ARG A 25 4.60 -0.75 -7.37
CA ARG A 25 5.70 -0.94 -8.32
C ARG A 25 5.19 -1.35 -9.71
N PRO A 26 5.91 -0.97 -10.78
CA PRO A 26 5.67 -1.51 -12.11
C PRO A 26 5.83 -3.04 -12.10
N PHE A 27 5.26 -3.71 -13.09
CA PHE A 27 5.45 -5.15 -13.24
C PHE A 27 6.94 -5.44 -13.45
N SER A 28 7.55 -6.16 -12.52
CA SER A 28 8.91 -6.67 -12.70
C SER A 28 8.86 -8.06 -13.34
N PRO A 29 9.87 -8.44 -14.15
CA PRO A 29 9.99 -9.80 -14.67
C PRO A 29 9.99 -10.87 -13.57
N GLN A 30 10.52 -10.54 -12.39
CA GLN A 30 10.53 -11.42 -11.22
C GLN A 30 9.13 -11.64 -10.64
N ASP A 31 8.29 -10.59 -10.58
CA ASP A 31 6.91 -10.71 -10.13
C ASP A 31 6.10 -11.58 -11.11
N LEU A 32 6.37 -11.46 -12.41
CA LEU A 32 5.74 -12.28 -13.45
C LEU A 32 6.20 -13.75 -13.37
N ALA A 33 7.49 -14.00 -13.19
CA ALA A 33 8.02 -15.35 -12.96
C ALA A 33 7.41 -16.00 -11.71
N GLY A 34 7.27 -15.25 -10.62
CA GLY A 34 6.61 -15.71 -9.41
C GLY A 34 5.11 -15.99 -9.61
N LEU A 35 4.41 -15.17 -10.40
CA LEU A 35 3.02 -15.40 -10.77
C LEU A 35 2.88 -16.72 -11.55
N TRP A 36 3.70 -16.93 -12.58
CA TRP A 36 3.70 -18.19 -13.34
C TRP A 36 4.05 -19.40 -12.46
N GLY A 37 5.04 -19.26 -11.58
CA GLY A 37 5.36 -20.30 -10.60
C GLY A 37 4.18 -20.66 -9.69
N SER A 38 3.43 -19.66 -9.22
CA SER A 38 2.23 -19.90 -8.41
C SER A 38 1.11 -20.62 -9.17
N ILE A 39 0.90 -20.27 -10.45
CA ILE A 39 -0.07 -20.95 -11.31
C ILE A 39 0.33 -22.40 -11.51
N LEU A 40 1.59 -22.66 -11.88
CA LEU A 40 2.11 -24.03 -12.06
C LEU A 40 2.00 -24.84 -10.78
N GLY A 41 2.33 -24.25 -9.63
CA GLY A 41 2.20 -24.89 -8.32
C GLY A 41 0.75 -25.28 -8.00
N VAL A 42 -0.22 -24.41 -8.29
CA VAL A 42 -1.65 -24.71 -8.08
C VAL A 42 -2.15 -25.78 -9.02
N VAL A 43 -1.74 -25.77 -10.29
CA VAL A 43 -2.09 -26.83 -11.24
C VAL A 43 -1.52 -28.17 -10.79
N ALA A 44 -0.25 -28.22 -10.39
CA ALA A 44 0.37 -29.43 -9.85
C ALA A 44 -0.36 -29.92 -8.59
N LEU A 45 -0.69 -29.02 -7.67
CA LEU A 45 -1.45 -29.35 -6.47
C LEU A 45 -2.85 -29.89 -6.80
N ALA A 46 -3.54 -29.31 -7.79
CA ALA A 46 -4.85 -29.76 -8.24
C ALA A 46 -4.78 -31.16 -8.85
N LEU A 47 -3.71 -31.48 -9.60
CA LEU A 47 -3.49 -32.83 -10.13
C LEU A 47 -3.23 -33.84 -9.01
N VAL A 48 -2.38 -33.51 -8.04
CA VAL A 48 -2.08 -34.39 -6.90
C VAL A 48 -3.33 -34.63 -6.06
N LEU A 49 -4.11 -33.59 -5.74
CA LEU A 49 -5.34 -33.72 -4.94
C LEU A 49 -6.45 -34.42 -5.74
N GLY A 50 -6.55 -34.16 -7.03
CA GLY A 50 -7.50 -34.87 -7.90
C GLY A 50 -7.19 -36.36 -7.97
N TRP A 51 -5.91 -36.72 -8.04
CA TRP A 51 -5.48 -38.12 -8.02
C TRP A 51 -5.63 -38.77 -6.64
N ALA A 52 -5.22 -38.09 -5.57
CA ALA A 52 -5.17 -38.68 -4.23
C ALA A 52 -6.52 -38.72 -3.50
N LEU A 53 -7.42 -37.77 -3.79
CA LEU A 53 -8.69 -37.59 -3.06
C LEU A 53 -9.92 -37.71 -3.95
N ASP A 54 -9.75 -38.08 -5.23
CA ASP A 54 -10.80 -38.12 -6.26
C ASP A 54 -11.61 -36.80 -6.33
N MET A 55 -10.93 -35.68 -6.02
CA MET A 55 -11.52 -34.36 -6.02
C MET A 55 -11.57 -33.79 -7.44
N LYS A 56 -12.63 -33.06 -7.78
CA LYS A 56 -12.67 -32.25 -9.00
C LYS A 56 -11.58 -31.16 -8.90
N GLY A 57 -10.48 -31.33 -9.64
CA GLY A 57 -9.34 -30.40 -9.63
C GLY A 57 -9.72 -28.93 -9.88
N GLY A 58 -10.83 -28.67 -10.58
CA GLY A 58 -11.38 -27.32 -10.75
C GLY A 58 -11.71 -26.58 -9.45
N VAL A 59 -12.07 -27.30 -8.37
CA VAL A 59 -12.34 -26.68 -7.05
C VAL A 59 -11.06 -26.09 -6.46
N VAL A 60 -9.93 -26.81 -6.57
CA VAL A 60 -8.63 -26.35 -6.06
C VAL A 60 -8.19 -25.09 -6.77
N ILE A 61 -8.37 -25.04 -8.09
CA ILE A 61 -8.01 -23.87 -8.91
C ILE A 61 -8.85 -22.65 -8.48
N VAL A 62 -10.18 -22.78 -8.39
CA VAL A 62 -11.06 -21.68 -8.00
C VAL A 62 -10.75 -21.19 -6.58
N ALA A 63 -10.47 -22.11 -5.64
CA ALA A 63 -10.10 -21.77 -4.28
C ALA A 63 -8.75 -21.04 -4.17
N ALA A 64 -7.82 -21.29 -5.08
CA ALA A 64 -6.50 -20.67 -5.07
C ALA A 64 -6.49 -19.23 -5.64
N ILE A 65 -7.44 -18.86 -6.51
CA ILE A 65 -7.53 -17.53 -7.13
C ILE A 65 -7.39 -16.37 -6.11
N PRO A 66 -8.19 -16.32 -5.02
CA PRO A 66 -8.09 -15.21 -4.06
C PRO A 66 -6.71 -15.16 -3.38
N PHE A 67 -6.06 -16.31 -3.18
CA PHE A 67 -4.74 -16.38 -2.57
C PHE A 67 -3.65 -15.84 -3.51
N ILE A 68 -3.63 -16.29 -4.77
CA ILE A 68 -2.68 -15.80 -5.79
C ILE A 68 -2.87 -14.29 -5.98
N SER A 69 -4.13 -13.84 -6.11
CA SER A 69 -4.44 -12.42 -6.29
C SER A 69 -3.95 -11.59 -5.10
N SER A 70 -4.23 -12.03 -3.86
CA SER A 70 -3.80 -11.34 -2.64
C SER A 70 -2.28 -11.28 -2.51
N TRP A 71 -1.59 -12.39 -2.80
CA TRP A 71 -0.13 -12.47 -2.78
C TRP A 71 0.49 -11.52 -3.82
N PHE A 72 -0.03 -11.55 -5.06
CA PHE A 72 0.47 -10.73 -6.15
C PHE A 72 0.26 -9.23 -5.87
N ASP A 73 -0.94 -8.87 -5.39
CA ASP A 73 -1.24 -7.49 -4.99
C ASP A 73 -0.35 -7.02 -3.86
N SER A 74 -0.08 -7.88 -2.87
CA SER A 74 0.75 -7.57 -1.70
C SER A 74 2.21 -7.35 -2.07
N ARG A 75 2.74 -8.10 -3.05
CA ARG A 75 4.08 -7.85 -3.56
C ARG A 75 4.16 -6.48 -4.20
N ARG A 76 3.18 -6.09 -4.98
CA ARG A 76 3.25 -4.84 -5.76
C ARG A 76 3.12 -3.57 -4.94
N ILE A 77 2.71 -3.62 -3.67
CA ILE A 77 2.54 -2.41 -2.84
C ILE A 77 3.91 -1.87 -2.44
N LEU A 78 4.17 -0.61 -2.78
CA LEU A 78 5.35 0.13 -2.30
C LEU A 78 4.99 1.00 -1.10
N PHE A 79 3.88 1.71 -1.20
CA PHE A 79 3.41 2.57 -0.12
C PHE A 79 1.90 2.49 -0.05
N GLN A 80 1.38 2.31 1.14
CA GLN A 80 -0.05 2.35 1.39
C GLN A 80 -0.32 2.95 2.75
N PHE A 81 -1.40 3.71 2.92
CA PHE A 81 -1.93 3.97 4.25
C PHE A 81 -3.44 3.82 4.26
N ASP A 82 -3.94 3.42 5.42
CA ASP A 82 -5.35 3.23 5.69
C ASP A 82 -5.66 3.39 7.19
N ALA A 83 -6.88 3.06 7.60
CA ALA A 83 -7.27 3.22 9.00
C ALA A 83 -6.41 2.42 9.99
N ALA A 84 -5.76 1.33 9.56
CA ALA A 84 -4.93 0.51 10.44
C ALA A 84 -3.51 1.07 10.62
N GLY A 85 -3.03 1.88 9.68
CA GLY A 85 -1.67 2.42 9.72
C GLY A 85 -1.09 2.67 8.35
N VAL A 86 0.23 2.56 8.28
CA VAL A 86 1.04 2.90 7.12
C VAL A 86 1.91 1.72 6.77
N ARG A 87 1.80 1.26 5.53
CA ARG A 87 2.66 0.23 4.97
C ARG A 87 3.70 0.87 4.06
N VAL A 88 4.97 0.66 4.38
CA VAL A 88 6.13 1.03 3.57
C VAL A 88 6.83 -0.25 3.15
N ALA A 89 6.76 -0.57 1.86
CA ALA A 89 7.15 -1.87 1.31
C ALA A 89 6.48 -3.05 2.05
N ASP A 90 7.26 -3.83 2.78
CA ASP A 90 6.85 -4.97 3.60
C ASP A 90 6.58 -4.60 5.07
N VAL A 91 6.91 -3.38 5.48
CA VAL A 91 6.78 -2.91 6.87
C VAL A 91 5.41 -2.29 7.09
N LEU A 92 4.64 -2.82 8.04
CA LEU A 92 3.42 -2.17 8.53
C LEU A 92 3.72 -1.43 9.83
N LEU A 93 3.50 -0.11 9.82
CA LEU A 93 3.70 0.79 10.93
C LEU A 93 2.34 1.25 11.48
N PRO A 94 2.09 1.12 12.80
CA PRO A 94 0.90 1.70 13.39
C PRO A 94 1.00 3.22 13.42
N TRP A 95 -0.14 3.90 13.40
CA TRP A 95 -0.21 5.36 13.39
C TRP A 95 0.50 6.05 14.55
N ASN A 96 0.61 5.38 15.70
CA ASN A 96 1.30 5.90 16.89
C ASN A 96 2.79 6.09 16.66
N ASP A 97 3.38 5.28 15.78
CA ASP A 97 4.81 5.29 15.48
C ASP A 97 5.14 6.27 14.35
N VAL A 98 4.14 6.83 13.67
CA VAL A 98 4.31 7.71 12.53
C VAL A 98 4.08 9.17 12.93
N THR A 99 5.02 10.03 12.58
CA THR A 99 4.90 11.49 12.79
C THR A 99 4.74 12.26 11.48
N GLN A 100 5.45 11.86 10.43
CA GLN A 100 5.39 12.56 9.15
C GLN A 100 5.52 11.61 7.96
N PHE A 101 4.84 11.96 6.87
CA PHE A 101 5.15 11.44 5.54
C PHE A 101 6.09 12.41 4.85
N VAL A 102 7.23 11.91 4.39
CA VAL A 102 8.23 12.71 3.69
C VAL A 102 8.21 12.34 2.22
N VAL A 103 8.07 13.32 1.35
CA VAL A 103 8.08 13.17 -0.10
C VAL A 103 9.31 13.91 -0.62
N ALA A 104 10.21 13.23 -1.31
CA ALA A 104 11.37 13.87 -1.92
C ALA A 104 11.40 13.56 -3.42
N THR A 105 11.80 14.54 -4.23
CA THR A 105 12.02 14.34 -5.67
C THR A 105 13.52 14.49 -5.93
N PRO A 106 14.27 13.39 -6.16
CA PRO A 106 15.67 13.46 -6.57
C PRO A 106 15.85 14.24 -7.87
N GLU A 107 17.05 14.79 -8.09
CA GLU A 107 17.37 15.61 -9.26
C GLU A 107 17.17 14.88 -10.60
N SER A 108 17.31 13.55 -10.62
CA SER A 108 17.04 12.74 -11.81
C SER A 108 15.58 12.80 -12.26
N GLY A 109 14.64 13.16 -11.37
CA GLY A 109 13.24 13.44 -11.69
C GLY A 109 12.40 12.23 -12.12
N GLU A 110 12.99 11.05 -12.37
CA GLU A 110 12.29 9.85 -12.81
C GLU A 110 11.44 9.20 -11.71
N HIS A 111 11.91 9.31 -10.47
CA HIS A 111 11.29 8.69 -9.31
C HIS A 111 10.97 9.73 -8.25
N VAL A 112 9.94 9.48 -7.47
CA VAL A 112 9.62 10.19 -6.24
C VAL A 112 9.90 9.23 -5.10
N LEU A 113 10.60 9.72 -4.09
CA LEU A 113 10.84 8.98 -2.85
C LEU A 113 9.72 9.31 -1.87
N ILE A 114 9.06 8.28 -1.35
CA ILE A 114 8.06 8.41 -0.28
C ILE A 114 8.62 7.72 0.94
N GLY A 115 8.76 8.46 2.02
CA GLY A 115 9.27 7.98 3.29
C GLY A 115 8.35 8.29 4.46
N VAL A 116 8.66 7.66 5.59
CA VAL A 116 7.94 7.83 6.85
C VAL A 116 8.94 8.16 7.94
N ARG A 117 8.69 9.28 8.60
CA ARG A 117 9.38 9.63 9.83
C ARG A 117 8.69 8.99 11.00
N LEU A 118 9.52 8.39 11.84
CA LEU A 118 9.09 7.67 13.01
C LEU A 118 9.11 8.59 14.22
N ARG A 119 8.21 8.31 15.17
CA ARG A 119 8.25 8.91 16.50
C ARG A 119 9.54 8.51 17.20
N GLN A 120 10.08 9.40 18.03
CA GLN A 120 11.23 9.07 18.87
C GLN A 120 10.91 7.86 19.75
N GLY A 121 11.75 6.83 19.70
CA GLY A 121 11.56 5.57 20.43
C GLY A 121 10.78 4.49 19.67
N ALA A 122 10.21 4.79 18.50
CA ALA A 122 9.64 3.75 17.65
C ALA A 122 10.76 2.92 17.00
N THR A 123 10.62 1.60 17.08
CA THR A 123 11.58 0.67 16.49
C THR A 123 11.10 0.20 15.13
N VAL A 124 12.01 0.21 14.16
CA VAL A 124 11.78 -0.47 12.89
C VAL A 124 11.89 -1.99 13.16
N PRO A 125 10.93 -2.81 12.72
CA PRO A 125 11.02 -4.26 12.89
C PRO A 125 12.34 -4.80 12.31
N ALA A 126 13.04 -5.64 13.07
CA ALA A 126 14.33 -6.19 12.62
C ALA A 126 14.14 -7.07 11.37
N GLY A 127 15.08 -6.97 10.42
CA GLY A 127 15.04 -7.75 9.16
C GLY A 127 14.21 -7.12 8.03
N THR A 128 13.59 -5.96 8.26
CA THR A 128 13.03 -5.16 7.17
C THR A 128 14.17 -4.68 6.29
N GLY A 129 14.07 -4.88 4.98
CA GLY A 129 15.05 -4.40 4.01
C GLY A 129 15.05 -2.88 3.91
N VAL A 130 15.45 -2.19 5.00
CA VAL A 130 15.65 -0.75 5.04
C VAL A 130 16.64 -0.45 3.92
N ARG A 131 16.14 0.19 2.87
CA ARG A 131 16.99 0.59 1.76
C ARG A 131 18.12 1.46 2.30
N PRO A 132 19.31 1.43 1.68
CA PRO A 132 20.38 2.34 2.03
C PRO A 132 19.84 3.77 2.09
N ALA A 133 20.29 4.55 3.07
CA ALA A 133 19.91 5.95 3.18
C ALA A 133 20.14 6.66 1.83
N HIS A 134 19.12 7.36 1.34
CA HIS A 134 19.24 8.12 0.10
C HIS A 134 19.53 9.58 0.46
N PRO A 135 20.51 10.26 -0.16
CA PRO A 135 20.93 11.61 0.24
C PRO A 135 19.78 12.63 0.19
N ALA A 136 18.87 12.49 -0.77
CA ALA A 136 17.67 13.33 -0.88
C ALA A 136 16.51 12.93 0.05
N MET A 137 16.61 11.85 0.82
CA MET A 137 15.52 11.35 1.68
C MET A 137 15.94 11.34 3.15
N PRO A 138 15.43 12.26 3.97
CA PRO A 138 15.77 12.33 5.39
C PRO A 138 14.98 11.32 6.24
N ALA A 139 14.00 10.61 5.67
CA ALA A 139 13.24 9.58 6.40
C ALA A 139 13.98 8.23 6.41
N PRO A 140 14.05 7.54 7.57
CA PRO A 140 14.78 6.28 7.69
C PRO A 140 14.12 5.15 6.88
N LEU A 141 12.79 5.12 6.82
CA LEU A 141 12.03 4.18 6.01
C LEU A 141 11.49 4.89 4.77
N HIS A 142 11.88 4.42 3.59
CA HIS A 142 11.43 5.01 2.33
C HIS A 142 11.38 4.02 1.18
N VAL A 143 10.59 4.37 0.17
CA VAL A 143 10.46 3.65 -1.09
C VAL A 143 10.59 4.60 -2.27
N ALA A 144 11.14 4.10 -3.37
CA ALA A 144 11.15 4.83 -4.64
C ALA A 144 9.94 4.43 -5.48
N VAL A 145 9.23 5.42 -6.00
CA VAL A 145 7.99 5.31 -6.75
C VAL A 145 8.21 5.99 -8.10
N GLN A 146 7.65 5.44 -9.19
CA GLN A 146 7.69 6.14 -10.48
C GLN A 146 6.86 7.42 -10.41
N ARG A 147 7.40 8.52 -10.94
CA ARG A 147 6.76 9.84 -10.83
C ARG A 147 5.34 9.88 -11.41
N ASP A 148 5.06 9.13 -12.48
CA ASP A 148 3.73 9.02 -13.11
C ASP A 148 2.69 8.29 -12.24
N LYS A 149 3.13 7.49 -11.25
CA LYS A 149 2.27 6.79 -10.30
C LYS A 149 2.04 7.55 -9.00
N PHE A 150 2.75 8.65 -8.81
CA PHE A 150 2.64 9.48 -7.61
C PHE A 150 1.83 10.74 -7.87
N ASP A 151 0.89 11.01 -6.97
CA ASP A 151 0.06 12.20 -7.00
C ASP A 151 0.01 12.77 -5.57
N LEU A 152 0.65 13.92 -5.39
CA LEU A 152 0.79 14.59 -4.10
C LEU A 152 -0.57 15.09 -3.60
N ASP A 153 -1.39 15.66 -4.47
CA ASP A 153 -2.71 16.22 -4.09
C ASP A 153 -3.65 15.10 -3.64
N LYS A 154 -3.60 13.96 -4.34
CA LYS A 154 -4.30 12.75 -3.93
C LYS A 154 -3.79 12.25 -2.58
N MET A 155 -2.48 12.25 -2.36
CA MET A 155 -1.90 11.85 -1.08
C MET A 155 -2.37 12.77 0.06
N LEU A 156 -2.33 14.09 -0.13
CA LEU A 156 -2.79 15.09 0.85
C LEU A 156 -4.27 14.92 1.17
N THR A 157 -5.11 14.79 0.14
CA THR A 157 -6.55 14.58 0.29
C THR A 157 -6.84 13.31 1.08
N LYS A 158 -6.10 12.23 0.82
CA LYS A 158 -6.25 10.96 1.54
C LYS A 158 -5.68 11.04 2.96
N ALA A 159 -4.55 11.71 3.16
CA ALA A 159 -3.95 11.89 4.48
C ALA A 159 -4.89 12.67 5.39
N ARG A 160 -5.47 13.78 4.93
CA ARG A 160 -6.49 14.53 5.68
C ARG A 160 -7.69 13.72 6.11
N LYS A 161 -8.07 12.73 5.31
CA LYS A 161 -9.25 11.90 5.55
C LYS A 161 -8.98 10.73 6.49
N TYR A 162 -7.78 10.16 6.46
CA TYR A 162 -7.50 8.86 7.08
C TYR A 162 -6.32 8.86 8.04
N ALA A 163 -5.39 9.79 7.91
CA ALA A 163 -4.29 9.92 8.85
C ALA A 163 -4.76 10.69 10.09
N PRO A 164 -4.23 10.36 11.28
CA PRO A 164 -4.44 11.16 12.47
C PRO A 164 -3.96 12.61 12.28
N SER A 165 -4.54 13.53 13.04
CA SER A 165 -4.21 14.96 12.97
C SER A 165 -2.75 15.30 13.29
N HIS A 166 -2.04 14.42 14.02
CA HIS A 166 -0.62 14.59 14.32
C HIS A 166 0.30 14.26 13.15
N VAL A 167 -0.20 13.58 12.10
CA VAL A 167 0.62 13.18 10.95
C VAL A 167 0.64 14.31 9.93
N GLN A 168 1.83 14.78 9.60
CA GLN A 168 2.04 15.82 8.59
C GLN A 168 2.60 15.24 7.30
N VAL A 169 2.26 15.82 6.16
CA VAL A 169 2.94 15.54 4.89
C VAL A 169 3.98 16.65 4.68
N VAL A 170 5.22 16.26 4.43
CA VAL A 170 6.37 17.15 4.26
C VAL A 170 7.00 16.85 2.90
N VAL A 171 7.31 17.88 2.14
CA VAL A 171 8.09 17.80 0.92
C VAL A 171 9.53 18.20 1.25
N ALA A 172 10.46 17.28 1.02
CA ALA A 172 11.88 17.51 1.13
C ALA A 172 12.42 17.96 -0.23
N GLU A 173 12.92 19.19 -0.27
CA GLU A 173 13.58 19.82 -1.40
C GLU A 173 15.07 19.99 -1.07
N PRO A 174 15.96 20.17 -2.07
CA PRO A 174 17.39 20.36 -1.83
C PRO A 174 17.71 21.54 -0.88
N THR A 175 16.84 22.54 -0.85
CA THR A 175 16.95 23.76 -0.05
C THR A 175 16.38 23.61 1.37
N GLY A 176 15.67 22.52 1.67
CA GLY A 176 15.07 22.28 2.97
C GLY A 176 13.74 21.53 2.89
N GLU A 177 13.04 21.48 4.02
CA GLU A 177 11.77 20.78 4.15
C GLU A 177 10.62 21.77 4.34
N ARG A 178 9.50 21.52 3.65
CA ARG A 178 8.27 22.28 3.83
C ARG A 178 7.08 21.37 4.08
N VAL A 179 6.19 21.81 4.96
CA VAL A 179 4.90 21.13 5.15
C VAL A 179 4.05 21.34 3.90
N ALA A 180 3.51 20.26 3.37
CA ALA A 180 2.57 20.31 2.26
C ALA A 180 1.16 20.60 2.78
N SER A 181 0.54 21.63 2.20
CA SER A 181 -0.79 22.13 2.49
C SER A 181 -1.69 22.01 1.27
#